data_AF-A0A8T6WJA0-F1
#
_entry.id   AF-A0A8T6WJA0-F1
#
_cell.length_a   1.000
_cell.length_b   1.000
_cell.length_c   1.000
_cell.angle_alpha   90.00
_cell.angle_beta   90.00
_cell.angle_gamma   90.00
#
_symmetry.space_group_name_H-M   'P 1'
#
loop_
_entity.id
_entity.type
_entity.pdbx_description
1 polymer ?
#
loop_
_entity_poly.entity_id
_entity_poly.type
_entity_poly.pdbx_seq_one_letter_code
_entity_poly.pdbx_strand_id
1 'polypeptide(L)' 'LQLIHCHQFPLKTSYASVIGYVKTLCGRWNHMHKVLVDMTGVGEYIVEDMKNAGIGNTEGVKFTLQSKEEMATY' A
#
# COMPACT_ATOMS: atom_id res chain seq x y z
N LEU A 1 14.23 -2.59 -13.01
CA LEU A 1 13.42 -3.17 -11.91
C LEU A 1 12.57 -4.29 -12.50
N GLN A 2 12.34 -5.38 -11.77
CA GLN A 2 11.46 -6.47 -12.20
C GLN A 2 10.26 -6.56 -11.25
N LEU A 3 9.05 -6.63 -11.82
CA LEU A 3 7.84 -6.90 -11.05
C LEU A 3 7.79 -8.37 -10.68
N ILE A 4 7.80 -8.68 -9.38
CA ILE A 4 7.78 -10.06 -8.86
C ILE A 4 6.36 -10.49 -8.48
N HIS A 5 5.53 -9.55 -8.04
CA HIS A 5 4.21 -9.84 -7.49
C HIS A 5 3.24 -8.70 -7.75
N CYS A 6 2.08 -9.01 -8.33
CA CYS A 6 0.98 -8.09 -8.51
C CYS A 6 -0.34 -8.83 -8.25
N HIS A 7 -1.21 -8.24 -7.44
CA HIS A 7 -2.50 -8.81 -7.13
C HIS A 7 -3.57 -7.73 -7.15
N GLN A 8 -4.64 -7.97 -7.90
CA GLN A 8 -5.78 -7.09 -8.00
C GLN A 8 -6.94 -7.67 -7.21
N PHE A 9 -7.40 -6.95 -6.18
CA PHE A 9 -8.57 -7.32 -5.41
C PHE A 9 -9.86 -7.03 -6.19
N PRO A 10 -10.91 -7.85 -6.04
CA PRO A 10 -12.26 -7.48 -6.47
C PRO A 10 -12.70 -6.17 -5.83
N LEU A 11 -13.54 -5.41 -6.54
CA LEU A 11 -14.18 -4.23 -5.98
C LEU A 11 -14.98 -4.61 -4.72
N LYS A 12 -15.04 -3.68 -3.77
CA LYS A 12 -15.70 -3.86 -2.46
C LYS A 12 -15.04 -4.90 -1.54
N THR A 13 -13.83 -5.39 -1.86
CA THR A 13 -13.02 -6.13 -0.89
C THR A 13 -12.78 -5.26 0.35
N SER A 14 -12.98 -5.83 1.54
CA SER A 14 -12.83 -5.08 2.78
C SER A 14 -11.38 -4.64 2.99
N TYR A 15 -11.17 -3.45 3.56
CA TYR A 15 -9.83 -2.98 3.91
C TYR A 15 -9.11 -3.94 4.85
N ALA A 16 -9.80 -4.52 5.83
CA ALA A 16 -9.22 -5.51 6.73
C ALA A 16 -8.61 -6.72 5.98
N SER A 17 -9.29 -7.21 4.93
CA SER A 17 -8.76 -8.29 4.08
C SER A 17 -7.50 -7.86 3.30
N VAL A 18 -7.50 -6.64 2.76
CA VAL A 18 -6.33 -6.08 2.05
C VAL A 18 -5.15 -5.89 3.00
N ILE A 19 -5.38 -5.34 4.19
CA ILE A 19 -4.35 -5.14 5.23
C ILE A 19 -3.76 -6.49 5.67
N GLY A 20 -4.62 -7.49 5.93
CA GLY A 20 -4.18 -8.86 6.28
C GLY A 20 -3.35 -9.52 5.17
N TYR A 21 -3.71 -9.27 3.91
CA TYR A 21 -2.93 -9.73 2.77
C TYR A 21 -1.53 -9.09 2.73
N VAL A 22 -1.43 -7.77 2.87
CA VAL A 22 -0.14 -7.06 2.91
C VAL A 22 0.70 -7.52 4.10
N LYS A 23 0.10 -7.70 5.28
CA LYS A 23 0.80 -8.26 6.46
C LYS A 23 1.41 -9.63 6.16
N THR A 24 0.67 -10.49 5.47
CA THR A 24 1.16 -11.82 5.08
C THR A 24 2.34 -11.72 4.12
N LEU A 25 2.30 -10.78 3.17
CA LEU A 25 3.41 -10.51 2.27
C LEU A 25 4.66 -10.01 3.01
N CYS A 26 4.50 -9.04 3.92
CA CYS A 26 5.59 -8.54 4.75
C CYS A 26 6.23 -9.63 5.61
N GLY A 27 5.45 -10.60 6.10
CA GLY A 27 5.98 -11.73 6.87
C GLY A 27 6.66 -12.83 6.03
N ARG A 28 6.40 -12.89 4.71
CA ARG A 28 6.98 -13.88 3.80
C ARG A 28 8.26 -13.39 3.11
N TRP A 29 8.38 -12.09 2.90
CA TRP A 29 9.58 -11.51 2.31
C TRP A 29 10.65 -11.24 3.36
N ASN A 30 11.92 -11.53 3.02
CA ASN A 30 13.05 -11.35 3.93
C ASN A 30 13.20 -9.90 4.42
N HIS A 31 12.85 -8.93 3.56
CA HIS A 31 12.91 -7.52 3.89
C HIS A 31 11.86 -6.73 3.12
N MET A 32 11.20 -5.81 3.81
CA MET A 32 10.27 -4.86 3.22
C MET A 32 10.87 -3.47 3.33
N HIS A 33 11.29 -2.84 2.23
CA HIS A 33 11.86 -1.50 2.30
C HIS A 33 10.81 -0.45 2.66
N LYS A 34 9.68 -0.45 1.94
CA LYS A 34 8.57 0.49 2.10
C LYS A 34 7.26 -0.14 1.66
N VAL A 35 6.18 0.28 2.29
CA VAL A 35 4.79 0.02 1.91
C VAL A 35 4.14 1.38 1.64
N LEU A 36 3.94 1.71 0.37
CA LEU A 36 3.35 2.99 -0.04
C LEU A 36 1.85 2.80 -0.24
N VAL A 37 1.04 3.60 0.48
CA VAL A 37 -0.42 3.50 0.50
C VAL A 37 -1.01 4.79 -0.06
N ASP A 38 -1.82 4.67 -1.11
CA ASP A 38 -2.60 5.81 -1.60
C ASP A 38 -3.70 6.18 -0.59
N MET A 39 -3.60 7.36 -0.01
CA MET A 39 -4.57 7.89 0.95
C MET A 39 -5.50 8.96 0.34
N THR A 40 -5.51 9.10 -0.99
CA THR A 40 -6.30 10.12 -1.69
C THR A 40 -7.79 9.89 -1.50
N GLY A 41 -8.51 10.88 -0.95
CA GLY A 41 -9.95 10.82 -0.74
C GLY A 41 -10.41 9.95 0.43
N VAL A 42 -9.49 9.23 1.08
CA VAL A 42 -9.78 8.32 2.21
C VAL A 42 -9.16 8.82 3.51
N GLY A 43 -7.98 9.44 3.45
CA GLY A 43 -7.30 10.01 4.62
C GLY A 43 -6.36 9.02 5.33
N GLU A 44 -5.81 9.43 6.47
CA GLU A 44 -4.69 8.73 7.13
C GLU A 44 -5.11 7.43 7.84
N TYR A 45 -6.39 7.20 8.10
CA TYR A 45 -6.82 6.08 8.94
C TYR A 45 -6.40 4.70 8.40
N ILE A 46 -6.33 4.51 7.07
CA ILE A 46 -5.83 3.25 6.50
C ILE A 46 -4.34 3.04 6.83
N VAL A 47 -3.56 4.12 6.78
CA VAL A 47 -2.13 4.08 7.12
C VAL A 47 -1.95 3.74 8.60
N GLU A 48 -2.78 4.33 9.46
CA GLU A 48 -2.81 4.03 10.89
C GLU A 48 -3.21 2.57 11.16
N ASP A 49 -4.27 2.07 10.53
CA ASP A 49 -4.70 0.67 10.66
C ASP A 49 -3.62 -0.31 10.21
N MET A 50 -2.90 0.00 9.13
CA MET A 50 -1.77 -0.82 8.67
C MET A 50 -0.61 -0.82 9.67
N LYS A 51 -0.27 0.35 10.23
CA LYS A 51 0.75 0.46 11.29
C LYS A 51 0.33 -0.33 12.54
N ASN A 52 -0.91 -0.17 12.97
CA ASN A 52 -1.50 -0.89 14.11
C ASN A 52 -1.54 -2.42 13.87
N ALA A 53 -1.69 -2.86 12.61
CA ALA A 53 -1.60 -4.26 12.23
C ALA A 53 -0.17 -4.83 12.25
N GLY A 54 0.84 -4.01 12.53
CA GLY A 54 2.27 -4.39 12.58
C GLY A 54 3.01 -4.20 11.26
N ILE A 55 2.46 -3.41 10.32
CA ILE A 55 3.12 -3.09 9.05
C ILE A 55 3.93 -1.81 9.23
N GLY A 56 5.12 -1.93 9.82
CA GLY A 56 5.92 -0.79 10.31
C GLY A 56 6.40 0.19 9.24
N ASN A 57 6.73 -0.29 8.03
CA ASN A 57 7.28 0.54 6.95
C ASN A 57 6.18 1.16 6.07
N THR A 58 5.02 1.47 6.66
CA THR A 58 3.87 2.04 5.95
C THR A 58 3.96 3.56 5.87
N GLU A 59 3.96 4.08 4.65
CA GLU A 59 3.96 5.51 4.34
C GLU A 59 2.72 5.86 3.50
N GLY A 60 1.97 6.86 3.95
CA GLY A 60 0.85 7.42 3.18
C GLY A 60 1.36 8.30 2.05
N VAL A 61 0.83 8.09 0.85
CA VAL A 61 1.13 8.90 -0.34
C VAL A 61 -0.17 9.51 -0.83
N LYS A 62 -0.13 10.81 -1.12
CA LYS A 62 -1.26 11.52 -1.73
C LYS A 62 -0.98 11.70 -3.21
N PHE A 63 -1.88 11.19 -4.05
CA PHE A 63 -1.79 11.41 -5.48
C PHE A 63 -2.41 12.76 -5.86
N THR A 64 -1.56 13.66 -6.30
CA THR A 64 -1.92 14.92 -6.96
C THR A 64 -1.84 14.73 -8.47
N LEU A 65 -2.33 15.70 -9.25
CA LEU A 65 -2.15 15.65 -10.70
C LEU A 65 -0.65 15.54 -11.05
N GLN A 66 0.17 16.39 -10.43
CA GLN A 66 1.61 16.39 -10.60
C GLN A 66 2.26 15.05 -10.23
N SER A 67 1.95 14.46 -9.07
CA SER A 67 2.61 13.20 -8.67
C SER A 67 2.17 12.00 -9.51
N LYS A 68 0.98 12.06 -10.13
CA LYS A 68 0.55 11.08 -11.14
C LYS A 68 1.33 11.22 -12.45
N GLU A 69 1.52 12.45 -12.92
CA GLU A 69 2.31 12.74 -14.11
C GLU A 69 3.77 12.30 -13.92
N GLU A 70 4.38 12.64 -12.78
CA GLU A 70 5.74 12.21 -12.42
C GLU A 70 5.89 10.68 -12.41
N MET A 71 4.89 9.96 -11.88
CA MET A 71 4.89 8.48 -11.88
C MET A 71 4.75 7.88 -13.27
N ALA A 72 4.01 8.52 -14.17
CA ALA A 72 3.71 8.00 -15.51
C ALA A 72 4.77 8.37 -16.57
N THR A 73 5.72 9.25 -16.25
CA THR A 73 6.72 9.76 -17.20
C THR A 73 7.94 8.84 -17.39
N TYR A 74 8.12 7.84 -16.53
CA TYR A 74 9.22 6.86 -16.57
C TYR A 74 8.74 5.47 -16.98
#